data_AF-H0GZM3-F1
#
_entry.id   AF-H0GZM3-F1
#
_cell.length_a   1.000
_cell.length_b   1.000
_cell.length_c   1.000
_cell.angle_alpha   90.00
_cell.angle_beta   90.00
_cell.angle_gamma   90.00
#
_symmetry.space_group_name_H-M   'P 1'
#
loop_
_entity.id
_entity.type
_entity.pdbx_description
1 polymer ?
#
loop_
_entity_poly.entity_id
_entity_poly.type
_entity_poly.pdbx_seq_one_letter_code
_entity_poly.pdbx_strand_id
1 'polypeptide(L)'
;MFGKVFVSYIRTRIGFKPLSTIYTPSSSSSHGFGKEACFPYKKWHELDMLQKQEFIQRFVKNYRHQYPSSKTNVSLKGLSIGMDEHNDSPSVFGIFYNDIWKSFKSEQREPGNDGIRTGNRFSHPRFKQLLIQR
;
A
#
# COMPACT_ATOMS: atom_id res chain seq x y z
N MET A 1 11.23 -25.25 62.84
CA MET A 1 12.37 -24.36 62.49
C MET A 1 11.83 -22.96 62.31
N PHE A 2 12.25 -22.03 63.16
CA PHE A 2 11.89 -20.60 63.10
C PHE A 2 12.71 -19.91 62.00
N GLY A 3 12.04 -19.12 61.15
CA GLY A 3 12.68 -18.19 60.22
C GLY A 3 11.89 -16.89 60.19
N LYS A 4 12.34 -15.91 60.98
CA LYS A 4 11.89 -14.51 60.94
C LYS A 4 12.53 -13.82 59.73
N VAL A 5 11.77 -13.09 58.92
CA VAL A 5 12.30 -11.92 58.19
C VAL A 5 11.24 -10.81 58.18
N PHE A 6 11.58 -9.72 58.86
CA PHE A 6 10.93 -8.41 58.79
C PHE A 6 11.44 -7.67 57.55
N VAL A 7 10.57 -7.03 56.78
CA VAL A 7 10.90 -5.85 55.95
C VAL A 7 9.65 -4.95 55.92
N SER A 8 9.49 -4.06 56.88
CA SER A 8 9.92 -2.64 56.86
C SER A 8 9.24 -1.80 55.77
N TYR A 9 8.26 -1.02 56.20
CA TYR A 9 7.65 0.10 55.49
C TYR A 9 8.69 1.21 55.34
N ILE A 10 8.91 1.71 54.12
CA ILE A 10 9.64 2.98 53.92
C ILE A 10 8.76 3.90 53.09
N ARG A 11 8.24 4.93 53.77
CA ARG A 11 7.54 6.08 53.22
C ARG A 11 8.55 7.20 53.05
N THR A 12 8.91 7.56 51.81
CA THR A 12 9.75 8.75 51.57
C THR A 12 9.23 9.61 50.43
N ARG A 13 8.57 10.69 50.87
CA ARG A 13 8.67 12.09 50.43
C ARG A 13 8.81 12.38 48.92
N ILE A 14 7.68 12.85 48.41
CA ILE A 14 7.50 13.91 47.41
C ILE A 14 8.71 14.88 47.34
N GLY A 15 9.30 14.99 46.15
CA GLY A 15 10.16 16.09 45.75
C GLY A 15 9.67 16.63 44.41
N PHE A 16 8.76 17.60 44.44
CA PHE A 16 8.41 18.39 43.27
C PHE A 16 9.60 19.30 42.92
N LYS A 17 10.15 19.14 41.72
CA LYS A 17 11.01 20.16 41.10
C LYS A 17 10.20 20.84 40.00
N PRO A 18 9.94 22.16 40.08
CA PRO A 18 9.29 22.89 39.02
C PRO A 18 10.31 23.13 37.90
N LEU A 19 10.05 22.64 36.70
CA LEU A 19 10.77 23.07 35.50
C LEU A 19 9.96 24.18 34.85
N SER A 20 10.53 25.37 34.94
CA SER A 20 10.05 26.63 34.39
C SER A 20 9.85 26.54 32.87
N THR A 21 8.71 27.07 32.46
CA THR A 21 8.36 27.61 31.16
C THR A 21 9.54 28.03 30.29
N ILE A 22 9.72 27.34 29.16
CA ILE A 22 10.19 27.96 27.92
C ILE A 22 9.17 27.60 26.86
N TYR A 23 8.10 28.41 26.76
CA TYR A 23 7.25 28.39 25.57
C TYR A 23 7.92 29.31 24.55
N THR A 24 8.80 28.76 23.73
CA THR A 24 9.22 29.39 22.49
C THR A 24 8.04 29.29 21.53
N PRO A 25 7.39 30.40 21.11
CA PRO A 25 6.45 30.32 20.01
C PRO A 25 7.29 30.12 18.74
N SER A 26 7.42 28.86 18.32
CA SER A 26 7.87 28.55 16.97
C SER A 26 6.72 28.88 16.03
N SER A 27 6.66 30.15 15.62
CA SER A 27 5.99 30.53 14.39
C SER A 27 6.59 29.74 13.23
N SER A 28 5.71 29.40 12.29
CA SER A 28 6.03 29.03 10.91
C SER A 28 6.45 27.58 10.66
N SER A 29 5.50 26.66 10.74
CA SER A 29 5.40 25.65 9.67
C SER A 29 4.24 26.05 8.78
N SER A 30 4.51 26.99 7.87
CA SER A 30 3.82 26.99 6.60
C SER A 30 4.02 25.60 6.02
N HIS A 31 3.00 24.74 6.16
CA HIS A 31 2.88 23.58 5.30
C HIS A 31 2.82 24.15 3.89
N GLY A 32 4.00 24.24 3.26
CA GLY A 32 4.07 24.33 1.83
C GLY A 32 3.14 23.23 1.35
N PHE A 33 2.18 23.60 0.50
CA PHE A 33 1.51 22.66 -0.36
C PHE A 33 2.62 21.99 -1.15
N GLY A 34 3.22 20.95 -0.54
CA GLY A 34 4.12 20.05 -1.22
C GLY A 34 3.30 19.59 -2.38
N LYS A 35 3.74 19.95 -3.59
CA LYS A 35 3.21 19.38 -4.81
C LYS A 35 3.46 17.89 -4.68
N GLU A 36 2.52 17.16 -4.06
CA GLU A 36 2.51 15.72 -4.13
C GLU A 36 2.56 15.45 -5.63
N ALA A 37 3.69 14.97 -6.11
CA ALA A 37 3.86 14.62 -7.51
C ALA A 37 2.66 13.73 -7.85
N CYS A 38 1.77 14.27 -8.67
CA CYS A 38 0.50 13.65 -8.97
C CYS A 38 0.85 12.34 -9.68
N PHE A 39 0.71 11.22 -8.98
CA PHE A 39 1.00 9.94 -9.58
C PHE A 39 0.08 9.79 -10.81
N PRO A 40 0.63 9.60 -12.02
CA PRO A 40 -0.08 9.89 -13.28
C PRO A 40 -1.12 8.82 -13.65
N TYR A 41 -1.47 7.94 -12.72
CA TYR A 41 -2.36 6.82 -12.93
C TYR A 41 -3.54 6.88 -11.95
N LYS A 42 -4.72 6.57 -12.47
CA LYS A 42 -5.96 6.47 -11.71
C LYS A 42 -5.87 5.37 -10.65
N LYS A 43 -6.63 5.49 -9.57
CA LYS A 43 -6.89 4.41 -8.60
C LYS A 43 -8.06 3.56 -9.10
N TRP A 44 -8.18 2.33 -8.61
CA TRP A 44 -9.24 1.41 -9.03
C TRP A 44 -10.67 1.99 -8.94
N HIS A 45 -10.98 2.73 -7.89
CA HIS A 45 -12.30 3.35 -7.70
C HIS A 45 -12.55 4.56 -8.61
N GLU A 46 -11.49 5.13 -9.19
CA GLU A 46 -11.57 6.22 -10.18
C GLU A 46 -11.78 5.69 -11.61
N LEU A 47 -11.81 4.35 -11.81
CA LEU A 47 -12.02 3.73 -13.11
C LEU A 47 -13.50 3.49 -13.41
N ASP A 48 -13.87 3.82 -14.64
CA ASP A 48 -15.19 3.50 -15.18
C ASP A 48 -15.31 2.00 -15.49
N MET A 49 -16.52 1.51 -15.72
CA MET A 49 -16.76 0.07 -15.95
C MET A 49 -15.94 -0.47 -17.14
N LEU A 50 -15.95 0.26 -18.27
CA LEU A 50 -15.19 -0.12 -19.46
C LEU A 50 -13.67 -0.19 -19.19
N GLN A 51 -13.14 0.76 -18.43
CA GLN A 51 -11.73 0.80 -18.04
C GLN A 51 -11.36 -0.38 -17.14
N LYS A 52 -12.23 -0.75 -16.21
CA LYS A 52 -12.03 -1.93 -15.37
C LYS A 52 -12.06 -3.21 -16.21
N GLN A 53 -13.01 -3.33 -17.15
CA GLN A 53 -13.11 -4.47 -18.04
C GLN A 53 -11.87 -4.61 -18.94
N GLU A 54 -11.42 -3.51 -19.54
CA GLU A 54 -10.21 -3.45 -20.35
C GLU A 54 -8.97 -3.88 -19.54
N PHE A 55 -8.82 -3.33 -18.33
CA PHE A 55 -7.74 -3.71 -17.42
C PHE A 55 -7.75 -5.22 -17.16
N ILE A 56 -8.90 -5.80 -16.85
CA ILE A 56 -9.02 -7.23 -16.52
C ILE A 56 -8.61 -8.10 -17.71
N GLN A 57 -9.13 -7.82 -18.91
CA GLN A 57 -8.77 -8.57 -20.12
C GLN A 57 -7.26 -8.50 -20.39
N ARG A 58 -6.68 -7.30 -20.30
CA ARG A 58 -5.24 -7.08 -20.51
C ARG A 58 -4.41 -7.74 -19.41
N PHE A 59 -4.87 -7.71 -18.17
CA PHE A 59 -4.20 -8.34 -17.03
C PHE A 59 -4.16 -9.86 -17.19
N VAL A 60 -5.28 -10.51 -17.52
CA VAL A 60 -5.32 -11.97 -17.75
C VAL A 60 -4.37 -12.37 -18.87
N LYS A 61 -4.38 -11.63 -19.99
CA LYS A 61 -3.48 -11.88 -21.12
C LYS A 61 -2.01 -11.69 -20.75
N ASN A 62 -1.68 -10.58 -20.08
CA ASN A 62 -0.32 -10.30 -19.63
C ASN A 62 0.16 -11.32 -18.60
N TYR A 63 -0.68 -11.68 -17.61
CA TYR A 63 -0.32 -12.64 -16.58
C TYR A 63 -0.02 -14.02 -17.17
N ARG A 64 -0.84 -14.48 -18.13
CA ARG A 64 -0.58 -15.74 -18.85
C ARG A 64 0.72 -15.69 -19.65
N HIS A 65 1.05 -14.56 -20.26
CA HIS A 65 2.30 -14.41 -21.00
C HIS A 65 3.53 -14.45 -20.08
N GLN A 66 3.45 -13.80 -18.91
CA GLN A 66 4.56 -13.75 -17.95
C GLN A 66 4.72 -15.06 -17.15
N TYR A 67 3.62 -15.78 -16.92
CA TYR A 67 3.57 -16.99 -16.10
C TYR A 67 2.76 -18.10 -16.79
N PRO A 68 3.21 -18.65 -17.93
CA PRO A 68 2.41 -19.56 -18.76
C PRO A 68 1.98 -20.84 -18.04
N SER A 69 2.84 -21.38 -17.18
CA SER A 69 2.59 -22.63 -16.44
C SER A 69 1.84 -22.42 -15.12
N SER A 70 1.45 -21.19 -14.78
CA SER A 70 0.77 -20.90 -13.51
C SER A 70 -0.67 -21.42 -13.52
N LYS A 71 -1.03 -22.26 -12.54
CA LYS A 71 -2.42 -22.71 -12.32
C LYS A 71 -3.39 -21.55 -12.11
N THR A 72 -2.88 -20.39 -11.64
CA THR A 72 -3.65 -19.15 -11.48
C THR A 72 -4.30 -18.68 -12.79
N ASN A 73 -3.72 -19.03 -13.96
CA ASN A 73 -4.27 -18.67 -15.27
C ASN A 73 -5.71 -19.19 -15.46
N VAL A 74 -6.02 -20.39 -14.98
CA VAL A 74 -7.35 -20.99 -15.10
C VAL A 74 -8.37 -20.19 -14.28
N SER A 75 -8.03 -19.88 -13.02
CA SER A 75 -8.88 -19.08 -12.14
C SER A 75 -9.09 -17.67 -12.69
N LEU A 76 -8.01 -16.98 -13.11
CA LEU A 76 -8.11 -15.64 -13.67
C LEU A 76 -8.94 -15.61 -14.95
N LYS A 77 -8.79 -16.62 -15.82
CA LYS A 77 -9.63 -16.74 -17.01
C LYS A 77 -11.09 -16.96 -16.63
N GLY A 78 -11.37 -17.89 -15.72
CA GLY A 78 -12.73 -18.18 -15.24
C GLY A 78 -13.43 -16.95 -14.68
N LEU A 79 -12.75 -16.16 -13.86
CA LEU A 79 -13.29 -14.92 -13.30
C LEU A 79 -13.55 -13.83 -14.33
N SER A 80 -12.86 -13.87 -15.48
CA SER A 80 -13.00 -12.84 -16.54
C SER A 80 -14.06 -13.17 -17.60
N ILE A 81 -14.70 -14.34 -17.54
CA ILE A 81 -15.70 -14.77 -18.53
C ILE A 81 -17.03 -14.04 -18.29
N GLY A 82 -17.68 -13.61 -19.37
CA GLY A 82 -19.04 -13.03 -19.34
C GLY A 82 -19.13 -11.62 -18.75
N MET A 83 -18.00 -10.97 -18.46
CA MET A 83 -18.00 -9.60 -17.90
C MET A 83 -18.64 -8.58 -18.83
N ASP A 84 -18.31 -8.66 -20.12
CA ASP A 84 -18.82 -7.79 -21.18
C ASP A 84 -20.32 -8.01 -21.40
N GLU A 85 -20.76 -9.27 -21.40
CA GLU A 85 -22.16 -9.66 -21.56
C GLU A 85 -23.03 -9.18 -20.38
N HIS A 86 -22.49 -9.21 -19.16
CA HIS A 86 -23.22 -8.87 -17.94
C HIS A 86 -22.96 -7.45 -17.41
N ASN A 87 -22.17 -6.64 -18.13
CA ASN A 87 -21.73 -5.31 -17.67
C ASN A 87 -21.11 -5.35 -16.25
N ASP A 88 -20.30 -6.37 -15.99
CA ASP A 88 -19.70 -6.65 -14.68
C ASP A 88 -18.19 -6.36 -14.65
N SER A 89 -17.67 -6.17 -13.44
CA SER A 89 -16.25 -6.12 -13.12
C SER A 89 -15.97 -6.78 -11.76
N PRO A 90 -15.44 -8.02 -11.76
CA PRO A 90 -15.12 -8.75 -10.55
C PRO A 90 -14.11 -7.98 -9.69
N SER A 91 -14.55 -7.65 -8.47
CA SER A 91 -13.81 -6.76 -7.56
C SER A 91 -12.44 -7.30 -7.14
N VAL A 92 -12.23 -8.62 -7.22
CA VAL A 92 -10.92 -9.26 -6.97
C VAL A 92 -9.81 -8.66 -7.82
N PHE A 93 -10.10 -8.24 -9.05
CA PHE A 93 -9.09 -7.61 -9.92
C PHE A 93 -8.70 -6.20 -9.44
N GLY A 94 -9.54 -5.54 -8.65
CA GLY A 94 -9.19 -4.29 -7.99
C GLY A 94 -8.06 -4.46 -6.97
N ILE A 95 -7.92 -5.64 -6.36
CA ILE A 95 -6.80 -5.95 -5.47
C ILE A 95 -5.50 -5.95 -6.28
N PHE A 96 -5.46 -6.67 -7.41
CA PHE A 96 -4.28 -6.72 -8.28
C PHE A 96 -3.93 -5.35 -8.86
N TYR A 97 -4.94 -4.58 -9.27
CA TYR A 97 -4.75 -3.21 -9.75
C TYR A 97 -4.06 -2.34 -8.69
N ASN A 98 -4.56 -2.37 -7.46
CA ASN A 98 -4.02 -1.59 -6.36
C ASN A 98 -2.60 -2.03 -5.98
N ASP A 99 -2.29 -3.32 -6.06
CA ASP A 99 -0.94 -3.82 -5.79
C ASP A 99 0.07 -3.35 -6.84
N ILE A 100 -0.32 -3.36 -8.12
CA ILE A 100 0.48 -2.77 -9.21
C ILE A 100 0.68 -1.28 -8.95
N TRP A 101 -0.41 -0.55 -8.69
CA TRP A 101 -0.39 0.90 -8.47
C TRP A 101 0.52 1.29 -7.30
N LYS A 102 0.43 0.58 -6.17
CA LYS A 102 1.26 0.80 -4.98
C LYS A 102 2.74 0.50 -5.26
N SER A 103 3.03 -0.59 -5.96
CA SER A 103 4.41 -0.97 -6.32
C SER A 103 5.09 0.18 -7.07
N PHE A 104 4.47 0.70 -8.12
CA PHE A 104 5.08 1.76 -8.94
C PHE A 104 5.01 3.15 -8.30
N LYS A 105 4.05 3.42 -7.42
CA LYS A 105 4.05 4.67 -6.63
C LYS A 105 5.18 4.70 -5.62
N SER A 106 5.50 3.56 -4.98
CA SER A 106 6.60 3.47 -4.02
C SER A 106 7.97 3.67 -4.68
N GLU A 107 8.16 3.16 -5.90
CA GLU A 107 9.38 3.34 -6.69
C GLU A 107 9.68 4.80 -7.04
N GLN A 108 8.67 5.65 -7.21
CA GLN A 108 8.89 7.07 -7.47
C GLN A 108 9.34 7.86 -6.24
N ARG A 109 9.08 7.35 -5.02
CA ARG A 109 9.38 8.06 -3.79
C ARG A 109 10.81 7.82 -3.29
N GLU A 110 11.39 6.65 -3.55
CA GLU A 110 12.70 6.26 -3.03
C GLU A 110 13.53 5.52 -4.09
N PRO A 111 14.30 6.23 -4.94
CA PRO A 111 15.06 5.62 -6.02
C PRO A 111 16.34 4.85 -5.59
N GLY A 112 16.45 4.36 -4.35
CA GLY A 112 17.73 3.78 -3.89
C GLY A 112 17.74 2.91 -2.63
N ASN A 113 16.61 2.35 -2.18
CA ASN A 113 16.60 1.44 -1.04
C ASN A 113 16.39 -0.03 -1.49
N ASP A 114 17.50 -0.71 -1.79
CA ASP A 114 17.55 -2.13 -2.18
C ASP A 114 17.38 -3.11 -0.99
N GLY A 115 16.84 -2.64 0.13
CA GLY A 115 16.57 -3.47 1.31
C GLY A 115 15.43 -4.45 1.06
N ILE A 116 15.77 -5.70 0.72
CA ILE A 116 14.89 -6.90 0.65
C ILE A 116 13.49 -6.54 0.13
N ARG A 117 13.43 -6.11 -1.14
CA ARG A 117 12.16 -6.09 -1.85
C ARG A 117 11.80 -7.57 -2.03
N THR A 118 10.97 -8.12 -1.14
CA THR A 118 10.20 -9.33 -1.46
C THR A 118 9.45 -9.00 -2.74
N GLY A 119 10.02 -9.38 -3.88
CA GLY A 119 9.62 -8.87 -5.18
C GLY A 119 8.13 -9.08 -5.33
N ASN A 120 7.36 -8.00 -5.40
CA ASN A 120 5.95 -8.14 -5.70
C ASN A 120 5.89 -8.81 -7.06
N ARG A 121 5.09 -9.88 -7.19
CA ARG A 121 4.87 -10.61 -8.45
C ARG A 121 4.44 -9.71 -9.61
N PHE A 122 4.06 -8.46 -9.32
CA PHE A 122 3.67 -7.44 -10.28
C PHE A 122 4.69 -6.31 -10.49
N SER A 123 5.93 -6.42 -9.97
CA SER A 123 6.98 -5.42 -10.18
C SER A 123 7.54 -5.40 -11.60
N HIS A 124 7.25 -6.40 -12.43
CA HIS A 124 7.71 -6.42 -13.82
C HIS A 124 7.13 -5.24 -14.62
N PRO A 125 7.93 -4.48 -15.41
CA PRO A 125 7.48 -3.26 -16.12
C PRO A 125 6.23 -3.42 -16.98
N ARG A 126 6.01 -4.61 -17.56
CA ARG A 126 4.77 -4.95 -18.28
C ARG A 126 3.48 -4.74 -17.47
N PHE A 127 3.50 -4.95 -16.15
CA PHE A 127 2.33 -4.68 -15.32
C PHE A 127 2.07 -3.17 -15.15
N LYS A 128 3.12 -2.33 -15.17
CA LYS A 128 2.98 -0.86 -15.17
C LYS A 128 2.16 -0.37 -16.36
N GLN A 129 2.35 -0.99 -17.52
CA GLN A 129 1.64 -0.64 -18.76
C GLN A 129 0.13 -0.90 -18.70
N LEU A 130 -0.33 -1.68 -17.71
CA LEU A 130 -1.75 -1.96 -17.47
C LEU A 130 -2.43 -0.85 -16.66
N LEU A 131 -1.67 0.02 -16.01
CA LEU A 131 -2.24 1.16 -15.28
C LEU A 131 -2.84 2.17 -16.26
N ILE A 132 -3.94 2.77 -15.85
CA ILE A 132 -4.72 3.70 -16.67
C ILE A 132 -4.35 5.11 -16.25
N GLN A 133 -4.00 5.94 -17.23
CA GLN A 133 -3.61 7.33 -16.99
C GLN A 133 -4.81 8.18 -16.54
N ARG A 134 -4.52 9.23 -15.78
CA ARG A 134 -5.51 10.20 -15.31
C ARG A 134 -6.13 10.98 -16.45
#